data_AF-A0A957KBI8-F1
#
_entry.id   AF-A0A957KBI8-F1
#
_cell.length_a   1.000
_cell.length_b   1.000
_cell.length_c   1.000
_cell.angle_alpha   90.00
_cell.angle_beta   90.00
_cell.angle_gamma   90.00
#
_symmetry.space_group_name_H-M   'P 1'
#
loop_
_entity.id
_entity.type
_entity.pdbx_description
1 polymer ?
#
loop_
_entity_poly.entity_id
_entity_poly.type
_entity_poly.pdbx_seq_one_letter_code
_entity_poly.pdbx_strand_id
1 'polypeptide(L)'
;DCEATFLTLDEDDDVWQGIFDLPAGDYEYKVAINQSWDENYGGMGDRNGSNVALSLPEASPVKFYYDHKTHWVADTINDQIITVVGDFQSEIGCSIDDDASCLRSWLQDPDGDGVFIAETAPVPAGNYQARIAFGEAVEPLYGADGSVGGAPLVFTVAEDNTPLYFEYDLAEGTVTVNTEGAPKGNLAEFRAYWVAADTIAWRPDADGAVSYKLFYDLDGGLRIDRETLGGQEIALSLDESGLPADVLAKFPHLQGQQALRLGADDLSNVRIALKGQIAVAAFNEAGSLVDATSLQIPGVLDDLYTYDGALGVVWDGD
;
A
#
# COMPACT_ATOMS: atom_id res chain seq x y z
N ASP A 1 23.42 18.80 14.68
CA ASP A 1 22.17 19.58 14.69
C ASP A 1 22.22 20.69 13.67
N CYS A 2 21.20 20.73 12.82
CA CYS A 2 20.99 21.79 11.83
C CYS A 2 19.52 22.22 11.96
N GLU A 3 19.23 23.16 12.85
CA GLU A 3 17.88 23.76 12.98
C GLU A 3 17.40 24.36 11.64
N ALA A 4 18.33 24.73 10.77
CA ALA A 4 18.05 25.27 9.44
C ALA A 4 17.35 24.28 8.50
N THR A 5 17.24 22.99 8.84
CA THR A 5 16.54 21.98 8.02
C THR A 5 15.28 21.44 8.69
N PHE A 6 14.77 22.12 9.74
CA PHE A 6 13.52 21.70 10.36
C PHE A 6 12.34 21.96 9.43
N LEU A 7 11.51 20.93 9.28
CA LEU A 7 10.18 21.08 8.73
C LEU A 7 9.28 21.72 9.80
N THR A 8 8.26 22.44 9.36
CA THR A 8 7.23 23.02 10.24
C THR A 8 5.93 22.29 9.99
N LEU A 9 5.20 21.97 11.06
CA LEU A 9 3.87 21.40 10.94
C LEU A 9 2.93 22.46 10.35
N ASP A 10 2.26 22.13 9.25
CA ASP A 10 1.10 22.88 8.80
C ASP A 10 -0.13 22.37 9.56
N GLU A 11 -0.73 23.25 10.37
CA GLU A 11 -1.88 22.88 11.20
C GLU A 11 -3.17 22.71 10.36
N ASP A 12 -3.21 23.28 9.15
CA ASP A 12 -4.36 23.12 8.26
C ASP A 12 -4.44 21.70 7.69
N ASP A 13 -3.31 20.97 7.57
CA ASP A 13 -3.29 19.63 6.98
C ASP A 13 -2.59 18.51 7.78
N ASP A 14 -1.99 18.82 8.92
CA ASP A 14 -1.21 17.91 9.77
C ASP A 14 0.08 17.34 9.12
N VAL A 15 0.56 17.94 8.02
CA VAL A 15 1.80 17.53 7.32
C VAL A 15 2.95 18.46 7.72
N TRP A 16 4.13 17.88 7.94
CA TRP A 16 5.34 18.65 8.18
C TRP A 16 5.97 19.05 6.85
N GLN A 17 6.20 20.34 6.64
CA GLN A 17 6.62 20.89 5.35
C GLN A 17 7.78 21.88 5.49
N GLY A 18 8.58 22.02 4.43
CA GLY A 18 9.66 23.00 4.38
C GLY A 18 10.24 23.18 2.98
N ILE A 19 10.56 24.42 2.62
CA ILE A 19 11.14 24.78 1.32
C ILE A 19 12.59 25.19 1.52
N PHE A 20 13.50 24.60 0.74
CA PHE A 20 14.92 24.92 0.76
C PHE A 20 15.44 25.22 -0.64
N ASP A 21 16.16 26.33 -0.78
CA ASP A 21 16.91 26.64 -2.00
C ASP A 21 18.19 25.79 -2.03
N LEU A 22 18.20 24.77 -2.88
CA LEU A 22 19.32 23.85 -3.01
C LEU A 22 20.13 24.17 -4.27
N PRO A 23 21.47 24.22 -4.19
CA PRO A 23 22.32 24.26 -5.38
C PRO A 23 22.13 23.04 -6.29
N ALA A 24 22.61 23.14 -7.52
CA ALA A 24 22.74 21.97 -8.38
C ALA A 24 23.68 20.94 -7.75
N GLY A 25 23.30 19.66 -7.77
CA GLY A 25 24.07 18.58 -7.19
C GLY A 25 23.24 17.35 -6.89
N ASP A 26 23.94 16.31 -6.43
CA ASP A 26 23.34 15.07 -5.94
C ASP A 26 23.36 15.08 -4.41
N TYR A 27 22.20 14.78 -3.84
CA TYR A 27 21.92 14.80 -2.41
C TYR A 27 21.30 13.47 -1.99
N GLU A 28 21.40 13.19 -0.70
CA GLU A 28 20.64 12.13 -0.05
C GLU A 28 20.05 12.71 1.23
N TYR A 29 18.80 12.34 1.52
CA TYR A 29 18.12 12.84 2.72
C TYR A 29 17.21 11.80 3.36
N LYS A 30 16.84 12.12 4.60
CA LYS A 30 15.91 11.41 5.46
C LYS A 30 15.28 12.39 6.44
N VAL A 31 14.15 12.03 7.01
CA VAL A 31 13.51 12.79 8.08
C VAL A 31 13.92 12.18 9.41
N ALA A 32 14.60 12.96 10.25
CA ALA A 32 15.00 12.57 11.60
C ALA A 32 14.02 13.12 12.64
N ILE A 33 13.60 12.30 13.61
CA ILE A 33 12.61 12.67 14.62
C ILE A 33 13.28 13.20 15.88
N ASN A 34 12.71 14.27 16.45
CA ASN A 34 13.17 14.87 17.70
C ASN A 34 14.68 15.21 17.72
N GLN A 35 15.21 15.65 16.57
CA GLN A 35 16.62 16.00 16.40
C GLN A 35 17.58 14.82 16.65
N SER A 36 17.08 13.58 16.54
CA SER A 36 17.86 12.36 16.72
C SER A 36 17.76 11.45 15.51
N TRP A 37 18.84 10.71 15.25
CA TRP A 37 18.85 9.62 14.28
C TRP A 37 18.32 8.30 14.84
N ASP A 38 17.98 8.22 16.13
CA ASP A 38 17.41 7.01 16.77
C ASP A 38 16.09 6.56 16.12
N GLU A 39 15.37 7.53 15.55
CA GLU A 39 14.19 7.33 14.74
C GLU A 39 14.28 8.26 13.53
N ASN A 40 14.31 7.65 12.35
CA ASN A 40 14.36 8.35 11.08
C ASN A 40 13.58 7.57 10.03
N TYR A 41 13.09 8.29 9.02
CA TYR A 41 12.30 7.75 7.93
C TYR A 41 12.89 8.18 6.59
N GLY A 42 12.82 7.29 5.61
CA GLY A 42 13.30 7.50 4.25
C GLY A 42 12.96 6.31 3.37
N GLY A 43 13.12 6.46 2.05
CA GLY A 43 12.61 5.49 1.08
C GLY A 43 11.09 5.39 1.16
N MET A 44 10.56 4.18 1.29
CA MET A 44 9.12 3.86 1.35
C MET A 44 8.46 4.22 2.70
N GLY A 45 9.00 5.19 3.44
CA GLY A 45 8.51 5.57 4.78
C GLY A 45 8.91 4.60 5.91
N ASP A 46 9.86 3.70 5.67
CA ASP A 46 10.31 2.73 6.68
C ASP A 46 11.09 3.39 7.82
N ARG A 47 10.86 2.91 9.05
CA ARG A 47 11.69 3.28 10.20
C ARG A 47 13.11 2.76 10.00
N ASN A 48 14.08 3.67 9.99
CA ASN A 48 15.47 3.42 9.58
C ASN A 48 15.58 2.92 8.13
N GLY A 49 14.65 3.31 7.25
CA GLY A 49 14.64 2.98 5.84
C GLY A 49 15.87 3.46 5.07
N SER A 50 15.90 3.29 3.75
CA SER A 50 17.02 3.77 2.94
C SER A 50 17.04 5.30 2.85
N ASN A 51 18.16 5.90 2.46
CA ASN A 51 18.18 7.33 2.13
C ASN A 51 17.37 7.57 0.85
N VAL A 52 16.69 8.71 0.75
CA VAL A 52 16.07 9.18 -0.48
C VAL A 52 17.10 9.95 -1.29
N ALA A 53 17.35 9.53 -2.53
CA ALA A 53 18.27 10.21 -3.44
C ALA A 53 17.56 11.38 -4.12
N LEU A 54 18.23 12.53 -4.23
CA LEU A 54 17.72 13.74 -4.87
C LEU A 54 18.78 14.31 -5.80
N SER A 55 18.49 14.40 -7.09
CA SER A 55 19.41 14.94 -8.10
C SER A 55 18.84 16.24 -8.69
N LEU A 56 19.62 17.32 -8.57
CA LEU A 56 19.25 18.65 -9.04
C LEU A 56 20.19 19.08 -10.17
N PRO A 57 19.70 19.21 -11.42
CA PRO A 57 20.53 19.64 -12.55
C PRO A 57 20.90 21.14 -12.47
N GLU A 58 20.09 21.93 -11.78
CA GLU A 58 20.30 23.35 -11.52
C GLU A 58 19.83 23.72 -10.12
N ALA A 59 20.19 24.92 -9.66
CA ALA A 59 19.77 25.39 -8.35
C ALA A 59 18.27 25.69 -8.35
N SER A 60 17.52 25.06 -7.45
CA SER A 60 16.06 25.11 -7.41
C SER A 60 15.53 25.13 -5.98
N PRO A 61 14.39 25.80 -5.72
CA PRO A 61 13.65 25.58 -4.50
C PRO A 61 13.06 24.17 -4.52
N VAL A 62 13.29 23.40 -3.46
CA VAL A 62 12.71 22.07 -3.26
C VAL A 62 11.84 22.12 -2.01
N LYS A 63 10.57 21.73 -2.14
CA LYS A 63 9.67 21.54 -1.00
C LYS A 63 9.72 20.08 -0.58
N PHE A 64 9.88 19.86 0.72
CA PHE A 64 9.93 18.56 1.36
C PHE A 64 8.70 18.39 2.25
N TYR A 65 8.19 17.17 2.31
CA TYR A 65 7.01 16.80 3.07
C TYR A 65 7.30 15.57 3.93
N TYR A 66 6.69 15.56 5.10
CA TYR A 66 6.67 14.41 5.99
C TYR A 66 5.29 14.27 6.62
N ASP A 67 4.61 13.18 6.31
CA ASP A 67 3.37 12.80 6.99
C ASP A 67 3.72 11.91 8.19
N HIS A 68 3.38 12.36 9.39
CA HIS A 68 3.64 11.59 10.60
C HIS A 68 2.73 10.36 10.75
N LYS A 69 1.56 10.34 10.08
CA LYS A 69 0.58 9.25 10.16
C LYS A 69 1.04 8.04 9.33
N THR A 70 1.56 8.29 8.12
CA THR A 70 2.02 7.24 7.20
C THR A 70 3.53 7.06 7.21
N HIS A 71 4.26 7.99 7.84
CA HIS A 71 5.73 8.10 7.77
C HIS A 71 6.28 8.36 6.37
N TRP A 72 5.43 8.68 5.40
CA TRP A 72 5.87 8.95 4.05
C TRP A 72 6.69 10.23 3.99
N VAL A 73 7.73 10.18 3.17
CA VAL A 73 8.67 11.26 2.93
C VAL A 73 8.65 11.54 1.44
N ALA A 74 8.40 12.79 1.06
CA ALA A 74 8.30 13.19 -0.33
C ALA A 74 9.02 14.52 -0.61
N ASP A 75 9.34 14.76 -1.88
CA ASP A 75 9.85 16.03 -2.37
C ASP A 75 9.31 16.39 -3.77
N THR A 76 9.31 17.69 -4.09
CA THR A 76 8.75 18.22 -5.36
C THR A 76 9.51 17.83 -6.63
N ILE A 77 10.64 17.12 -6.53
CA ILE A 77 11.46 16.69 -7.67
C ILE A 77 11.22 15.22 -7.99
N ASN A 78 11.17 14.37 -6.97
CA ASN A 78 10.98 12.94 -7.11
C ASN A 78 9.51 12.54 -7.16
N ASP A 79 8.62 13.27 -6.47
CA ASP A 79 7.25 12.84 -6.21
C ASP A 79 6.20 13.72 -6.89
N GLN A 80 5.05 13.11 -7.16
CA GLN A 80 3.85 13.84 -7.53
C GLN A 80 3.04 14.15 -6.27
N ILE A 81 2.86 15.43 -5.97
CA ILE A 81 2.00 15.87 -4.87
C ILE A 81 0.57 15.94 -5.40
N ILE A 82 -0.22 14.90 -5.13
CA ILE A 82 -1.58 14.75 -5.66
C ILE A 82 -2.60 14.93 -4.54
N THR A 83 -3.52 15.87 -4.67
CA THR A 83 -4.55 16.15 -3.65
C THR A 83 -5.93 15.90 -4.22
N VAL A 84 -6.79 15.18 -3.48
CA VAL A 84 -8.21 15.11 -3.82
C VAL A 84 -8.91 16.35 -3.29
N VAL A 85 -9.41 17.19 -4.19
CA VAL A 85 -10.10 18.43 -3.84
C VAL A 85 -11.60 18.29 -4.03
N GLY A 86 -12.41 18.96 -3.21
CA GLY A 86 -13.86 18.88 -3.31
C GLY A 86 -14.62 19.53 -2.16
N ASP A 87 -15.95 19.35 -2.18
CA ASP A 87 -16.89 19.91 -1.18
C ASP A 87 -16.96 19.12 0.14
N PHE A 88 -16.11 18.09 0.27
CA PHE A 88 -15.94 17.32 1.51
C PHE A 88 -14.75 17.83 2.35
N GLN A 89 -13.91 18.70 1.81
CA GLN A 89 -12.63 19.05 2.44
C GLN A 89 -12.81 19.79 3.78
N SER A 90 -13.81 20.68 3.87
CA SER A 90 -14.14 21.33 5.14
C SER A 90 -14.60 20.35 6.23
N GLU A 91 -15.28 19.26 5.85
CA GLU A 91 -15.72 18.22 6.77
C GLU A 91 -14.55 17.39 7.32
N ILE A 92 -13.47 17.23 6.56
CA ILE A 92 -12.26 16.51 7.00
C ILE A 92 -11.25 17.41 7.72
N GLY A 93 -11.59 18.69 7.91
CA GLY A 93 -10.82 19.64 8.70
C GLY A 93 -10.00 20.66 7.91
N CYS A 94 -10.13 20.72 6.58
CA CYS A 94 -9.55 21.81 5.81
C CYS A 94 -10.28 23.14 6.11
N SER A 95 -9.57 24.25 5.97
CA SER A 95 -10.14 25.58 6.23
C SER A 95 -11.23 25.98 5.21
N ILE A 96 -11.15 25.49 3.97
CA ILE A 96 -12.12 25.70 2.90
C ILE A 96 -12.24 24.44 2.02
N ASP A 97 -13.29 24.40 1.19
CA ASP A 97 -13.48 23.40 0.13
C ASP A 97 -12.69 23.76 -1.14
N ASP A 98 -12.48 22.75 -1.99
CA ASP A 98 -11.74 22.86 -3.26
C ASP A 98 -10.31 23.43 -3.10
N ASP A 99 -9.62 23.10 -2.00
CA ASP A 99 -8.28 23.58 -1.68
C ASP A 99 -7.21 22.55 -1.99
N ALA A 100 -6.46 22.77 -3.07
CA ALA A 100 -5.36 21.91 -3.47
C ALA A 100 -4.17 21.93 -2.49
N SER A 101 -4.05 22.98 -1.66
CA SER A 101 -2.97 23.11 -0.68
C SER A 101 -3.25 22.40 0.64
N CYS A 102 -4.50 22.01 0.90
CA CYS A 102 -4.84 21.22 2.08
C CYS A 102 -4.54 19.73 1.85
N LEU A 103 -3.42 19.24 2.38
CA LEU A 103 -2.97 17.85 2.21
C LEU A 103 -3.70 16.80 3.09
N ARG A 104 -4.85 17.13 3.70
CA ARG A 104 -5.66 16.15 4.47
C ARG A 104 -6.21 15.00 3.60
N SER A 105 -6.23 15.20 2.30
CA SER A 105 -6.61 14.22 1.27
C SER A 105 -5.45 13.99 0.28
N TRP A 106 -4.22 14.08 0.76
CA TRP A 106 -3.00 13.81 -0.02
C TRP A 106 -2.93 12.33 -0.39
N LEU A 107 -2.97 12.06 -1.69
CA LEU A 107 -2.82 10.75 -2.30
C LEU A 107 -1.34 10.36 -2.30
N GLN A 108 -1.06 9.20 -1.69
CA GLN A 108 0.30 8.71 -1.44
C GLN A 108 0.56 7.39 -2.16
N ASP A 109 1.76 7.25 -2.72
CA ASP A 109 2.24 6.03 -3.39
C ASP A 109 3.59 5.62 -2.78
N PRO A 110 3.60 5.06 -1.56
CA PRO A 110 4.85 4.70 -0.89
C PRO A 110 5.54 3.48 -1.52
N ASP A 111 4.84 2.63 -2.28
CA ASP A 111 5.43 1.43 -2.92
C ASP A 111 5.88 1.66 -4.37
N GLY A 112 5.46 2.76 -4.99
CA GLY A 112 5.88 3.22 -6.30
C GLY A 112 5.23 2.47 -7.46
N ASP A 113 4.05 1.87 -7.25
CA ASP A 113 3.34 1.12 -8.27
C ASP A 113 2.49 1.99 -9.22
N GLY A 114 2.36 3.29 -8.91
CA GLY A 114 1.58 4.27 -9.66
C GLY A 114 0.11 4.37 -9.25
N VAL A 115 -0.30 3.64 -8.21
CA VAL A 115 -1.62 3.73 -7.59
C VAL A 115 -1.50 4.50 -6.28
N PHE A 116 -2.04 5.70 -6.26
CA PHE A 116 -1.97 6.57 -5.10
C PHE A 116 -3.21 6.43 -4.24
N ILE A 117 -3.04 6.43 -2.92
CA ILE A 117 -4.14 6.19 -1.97
C ILE A 117 -4.20 7.27 -0.89
N ALA A 118 -5.42 7.60 -0.45
CA ALA A 118 -5.65 8.52 0.66
C ALA A 118 -6.81 8.03 1.52
N GLU A 119 -6.61 8.00 2.84
CA GLU A 119 -7.67 7.82 3.83
C GLU A 119 -7.91 9.15 4.55
N THR A 120 -9.15 9.65 4.50
CA THR A 120 -9.50 10.92 5.13
C THR A 120 -10.07 10.74 6.53
N ALA A 121 -10.18 11.85 7.27
CA ALA A 121 -11.05 11.89 8.44
C ALA A 121 -12.51 11.55 8.06
N PRO A 122 -13.33 11.07 9.01
CA PRO A 122 -14.73 10.75 8.73
C PRO A 122 -15.59 11.97 8.41
N VAL A 123 -16.48 11.84 7.42
CA VAL A 123 -17.43 12.90 7.01
C VAL A 123 -18.88 12.53 7.38
N PRO A 124 -19.79 13.52 7.46
CA PRO A 124 -21.23 13.27 7.60
C PRO A 124 -21.86 12.53 6.40
N ALA A 125 -23.07 12.00 6.60
CA ALA A 125 -23.87 11.49 5.50
C ALA A 125 -24.26 12.62 4.54
N GLY A 126 -24.07 12.42 3.25
CA GLY A 126 -24.20 13.49 2.27
C GLY A 126 -23.89 13.06 0.85
N ASN A 127 -24.11 13.99 -0.09
CA ASN A 127 -23.62 13.85 -1.45
C ASN A 127 -22.48 14.85 -1.62
N TYR A 128 -21.38 14.34 -2.16
CA TYR A 128 -20.15 15.08 -2.31
C TYR A 128 -19.63 14.93 -3.73
N GLN A 129 -18.68 15.78 -4.10
CA GLN A 129 -17.96 15.70 -5.35
C GLN A 129 -16.47 15.93 -5.14
N ALA A 130 -15.66 15.28 -5.96
CA ALA A 130 -14.21 15.35 -5.91
C ALA A 130 -13.58 15.56 -7.30
N ARG A 131 -12.39 16.16 -7.31
CA ARG A 131 -11.47 16.31 -8.44
C ARG A 131 -10.04 16.06 -7.97
N ILE A 132 -9.13 15.89 -8.91
CA ILE A 132 -7.70 15.75 -8.62
C ILE A 132 -6.97 17.06 -8.92
N ALA A 133 -6.12 17.48 -7.99
CA ALA A 133 -5.16 18.57 -8.15
C ALA A 133 -3.73 18.02 -8.07
N PHE A 134 -2.81 18.64 -8.82
CA PHE A 134 -1.39 18.30 -8.80
C PHE A 134 -0.55 19.48 -8.33
N GLY A 135 0.49 19.21 -7.55
CA GLY A 135 1.48 20.20 -7.10
C GLY A 135 0.87 21.33 -6.28
N GLU A 136 -0.16 21.05 -5.49
CA GLU A 136 -0.91 22.03 -4.70
C GLU A 136 -1.49 23.19 -5.54
N ALA A 137 -1.64 23.00 -6.84
CA ALA A 137 -2.10 24.03 -7.76
C ALA A 137 -3.64 24.10 -7.79
N VAL A 138 -4.16 25.32 -7.78
CA VAL A 138 -5.62 25.57 -7.87
C VAL A 138 -6.22 25.16 -9.22
N GLU A 139 -5.42 25.18 -10.29
CA GLU A 139 -5.79 24.73 -11.64
C GLU A 139 -4.53 24.30 -12.41
N PRO A 140 -4.62 23.37 -13.39
CA PRO A 140 -5.82 22.67 -13.80
C PRO A 140 -6.28 21.59 -12.82
N LEU A 141 -7.59 21.47 -12.61
CA LEU A 141 -8.20 20.33 -11.93
C LEU A 141 -8.62 19.23 -12.92
N TYR A 142 -8.47 17.97 -12.52
CA TYR A 142 -8.78 16.81 -13.33
C TYR A 142 -10.06 16.14 -12.83
N GLY A 143 -10.94 15.79 -13.77
CA GLY A 143 -12.20 15.11 -13.48
C GLY A 143 -12.03 13.61 -13.17
N ALA A 144 -13.15 12.93 -12.94
CA ALA A 144 -13.19 11.50 -12.62
C ALA A 144 -12.51 10.59 -13.67
N ASP A 145 -12.51 11.03 -14.92
CA ASP A 145 -11.93 10.33 -16.07
C ASP A 145 -10.50 10.81 -16.43
N GLY A 146 -9.88 11.60 -15.55
CA GLY A 146 -8.55 12.17 -15.77
C GLY A 146 -8.51 13.29 -16.79
N SER A 147 -9.65 13.76 -17.30
CA SER A 147 -9.66 14.89 -18.24
C SER A 147 -9.51 16.24 -17.51
N VAL A 148 -8.66 17.12 -18.06
CA VAL A 148 -8.51 18.50 -17.57
C VAL A 148 -9.84 19.24 -17.68
N GLY A 149 -10.32 19.78 -16.56
CA GLY A 149 -11.64 20.42 -16.49
C GLY A 149 -12.82 19.46 -16.65
N GLY A 150 -12.58 18.15 -16.52
CA GLY A 150 -13.57 17.09 -16.66
C GLY A 150 -14.71 17.16 -15.66
N ALA A 151 -15.67 16.24 -15.78
CA ALA A 151 -16.74 16.10 -14.78
C ALA A 151 -16.17 15.62 -13.44
N PRO A 152 -16.62 16.15 -12.30
CA PRO A 152 -16.13 15.70 -11.01
C PRO A 152 -16.62 14.27 -10.71
N LEU A 153 -15.89 13.56 -9.85
CA LEU A 153 -16.33 12.31 -9.26
C LEU A 153 -17.42 12.62 -8.24
N VAL A 154 -18.65 12.18 -8.48
CA VAL A 154 -19.79 12.40 -7.56
C VAL A 154 -20.05 11.12 -6.77
N PHE A 155 -20.18 11.23 -5.45
CA PHE A 155 -20.38 10.09 -4.56
C PHE A 155 -21.34 10.41 -3.41
N THR A 156 -21.87 9.37 -2.77
CA THR A 156 -22.81 9.47 -1.65
C THR A 156 -22.26 8.74 -0.45
N VAL A 157 -22.21 9.44 0.69
CA VAL A 157 -21.91 8.86 1.99
C VAL A 157 -23.23 8.54 2.69
N ALA A 158 -23.46 7.26 2.98
CA ALA A 158 -24.75 6.79 3.48
C ALA A 158 -24.97 7.05 4.97
N GLU A 159 -23.90 7.05 5.76
CA GLU A 159 -23.94 7.16 7.22
C GLU A 159 -22.98 8.23 7.73
N ASP A 160 -23.33 8.87 8.85
CA ASP A 160 -22.44 9.84 9.51
C ASP A 160 -21.18 9.17 10.04
N ASN A 161 -20.08 9.91 10.08
CA ASN A 161 -18.77 9.45 10.55
C ASN A 161 -18.19 8.34 9.65
N THR A 162 -18.30 8.50 8.33
CA THR A 162 -17.70 7.57 7.38
C THR A 162 -16.37 8.14 6.85
N PRO A 163 -15.22 7.47 7.05
CA PRO A 163 -13.98 7.84 6.37
C PRO A 163 -14.10 7.61 4.87
N LEU A 164 -13.47 8.49 4.08
CA LEU A 164 -13.36 8.33 2.64
C LEU A 164 -12.03 7.69 2.32
N TYR A 165 -12.06 6.72 1.42
CA TYR A 165 -10.85 6.13 0.86
C TYR A 165 -10.81 6.42 -0.63
N PHE A 166 -9.82 7.20 -1.05
CA PHE A 166 -9.60 7.55 -2.45
C PHE A 166 -8.45 6.73 -3.01
N GLU A 167 -8.62 6.33 -4.27
CA GLU A 167 -7.58 5.70 -5.08
C GLU A 167 -7.46 6.46 -6.39
N TYR A 168 -6.23 6.73 -6.82
CA TYR A 168 -5.91 7.35 -8.10
C TYR A 168 -4.91 6.50 -8.86
N ASP A 169 -5.34 5.95 -10.00
CA ASP A 169 -4.45 5.24 -10.92
C ASP A 169 -3.82 6.26 -11.87
N LEU A 170 -2.49 6.45 -11.79
CA LEU A 170 -1.77 7.42 -12.61
C LEU A 170 -1.70 7.01 -14.09
N ALA A 171 -1.72 5.71 -14.40
CA ALA A 171 -1.63 5.21 -15.76
C ALA A 171 -2.97 5.37 -16.50
N GLU A 172 -4.08 5.16 -15.82
CA GLU A 172 -5.43 5.36 -16.35
C GLU A 172 -5.91 6.81 -16.20
N GLY A 173 -5.37 7.54 -15.24
CA GLY A 173 -5.78 8.88 -14.85
C GLY A 173 -7.12 8.92 -14.10
N THR A 174 -7.59 7.80 -13.58
CA THR A 174 -8.93 7.66 -12.99
C THR A 174 -8.86 7.80 -11.47
N VAL A 175 -9.87 8.44 -10.89
CA VAL A 175 -10.05 8.51 -9.43
C VAL A 175 -11.30 7.73 -9.02
N THR A 176 -11.18 6.94 -7.97
CA THR A 176 -12.31 6.26 -7.33
C THR A 176 -12.39 6.61 -5.85
N VAL A 177 -13.56 6.40 -5.26
CA VAL A 177 -13.80 6.62 -3.83
C VAL A 177 -14.61 5.47 -3.26
N ASN A 178 -14.19 5.01 -2.09
CA ASN A 178 -14.93 4.08 -1.26
C ASN A 178 -15.45 4.83 -0.01
N THR A 179 -16.76 4.79 0.17
CA THR A 179 -17.49 5.46 1.25
C THR A 179 -17.99 4.47 2.29
N GLU A 180 -17.37 3.30 2.38
CA GLU A 180 -17.74 2.25 3.34
C GLU A 180 -16.52 1.77 4.15
N GLY A 181 -15.38 2.50 4.03
CA GLY A 181 -14.14 2.29 4.77
C GLY A 181 -12.92 1.99 3.88
N ALA A 182 -11.71 2.18 4.42
CA ALA A 182 -10.47 1.81 3.77
C ALA A 182 -10.38 0.28 3.55
N PRO A 183 -9.75 -0.18 2.44
CA PRO A 183 -9.48 -1.59 2.21
C PRO A 183 -8.69 -2.16 3.39
N LYS A 184 -9.03 -3.39 3.78
CA LYS A 184 -8.40 -4.05 4.91
C LYS A 184 -7.29 -4.97 4.42
N GLY A 185 -6.04 -4.54 4.62
CA GLY A 185 -4.84 -5.28 4.25
C GLY A 185 -3.85 -4.44 3.45
N ASN A 186 -2.70 -5.04 3.12
CA ASN A 186 -1.64 -4.41 2.33
C ASN A 186 -0.89 -5.47 1.50
N LEU A 187 -0.93 -5.37 0.17
CA LEU A 187 -0.24 -6.31 -0.73
C LEU A 187 1.25 -6.01 -0.92
N ALA A 188 1.72 -4.82 -0.55
CA ALA A 188 3.14 -4.50 -0.52
C ALA A 188 3.85 -5.22 0.65
N GLU A 189 3.09 -5.63 1.68
CA GLU A 189 3.60 -6.42 2.79
C GLU A 189 3.60 -7.92 2.49
N PHE A 190 4.61 -8.62 3.00
CA PHE A 190 4.79 -10.08 2.85
C PHE A 190 4.65 -10.80 4.20
N ARG A 191 3.50 -10.67 4.86
CA ARG A 191 3.26 -11.19 6.23
C ARG A 191 2.89 -12.68 6.26
N ALA A 192 2.53 -13.28 5.13
CA ALA A 192 2.20 -14.69 5.01
C ALA A 192 3.37 -15.52 4.45
N TYR A 193 3.43 -16.80 4.80
CA TYR A 193 4.51 -17.71 4.39
C TYR A 193 3.92 -18.98 3.78
N TRP A 194 4.19 -19.24 2.50
CA TRP A 194 3.79 -20.49 1.86
C TRP A 194 4.89 -21.53 2.10
N VAL A 195 4.66 -22.42 3.07
CA VAL A 195 5.71 -23.25 3.68
C VAL A 195 5.78 -24.68 3.14
N ALA A 196 4.70 -25.18 2.54
CA ALA A 196 4.61 -26.47 1.86
C ALA A 196 3.50 -26.43 0.79
N ALA A 197 3.45 -27.43 -0.11
CA ALA A 197 2.50 -27.51 -1.22
C ALA A 197 1.06 -27.20 -0.80
N ASP A 198 0.66 -27.67 0.39
CA ASP A 198 -0.68 -27.54 0.92
C ASP A 198 -0.75 -26.71 2.23
N THR A 199 0.33 -26.06 2.67
CA THR A 199 0.36 -25.28 3.93
C THR A 199 0.80 -23.84 3.69
N ILE A 200 -0.01 -22.89 4.16
CA ILE A 200 0.35 -21.49 4.33
C ILE A 200 0.34 -21.18 5.84
N ALA A 201 1.40 -20.55 6.33
CA ALA A 201 1.49 -20.01 7.68
C ALA A 201 1.16 -18.52 7.66
N TRP A 202 0.04 -18.14 8.27
CA TRP A 202 -0.36 -16.74 8.38
C TRP A 202 -1.41 -16.57 9.47
N ARG A 203 -1.25 -15.55 10.32
CA ARG A 203 -2.24 -15.07 11.27
C ARG A 203 -2.56 -13.63 10.88
N PRO A 204 -3.79 -13.33 10.43
CA PRO A 204 -4.21 -11.95 10.15
C PRO A 204 -3.99 -11.03 11.35
N ASP A 205 -3.63 -9.78 11.08
CA ASP A 205 -3.61 -8.72 12.09
C ASP A 205 -5.00 -8.06 12.17
N ALA A 206 -6.02 -8.91 12.33
CA ALA A 206 -7.40 -8.50 12.40
C ALA A 206 -8.22 -9.48 13.24
N ASP A 207 -9.18 -8.94 13.99
CA ASP A 207 -10.14 -9.73 14.76
C ASP A 207 -11.30 -10.22 13.87
N GLY A 208 -11.94 -11.32 14.28
CA GLY A 208 -13.18 -11.81 13.66
C GLY A 208 -13.01 -12.50 12.30
N ALA A 209 -11.79 -12.81 11.87
CA ALA A 209 -11.54 -13.64 10.69
C ALA A 209 -12.08 -15.06 10.88
N VAL A 210 -13.02 -15.47 10.03
CA VAL A 210 -13.66 -16.80 10.07
C VAL A 210 -13.46 -17.61 8.78
N SER A 211 -13.04 -16.98 7.70
CA SER A 211 -12.71 -17.67 6.45
C SER A 211 -11.50 -17.05 5.75
N TYR A 212 -10.82 -17.85 4.94
CA TYR A 212 -9.52 -17.52 4.36
C TYR A 212 -9.46 -17.98 2.91
N LYS A 213 -8.80 -17.21 2.05
CA LYS A 213 -8.59 -17.55 0.65
C LYS A 213 -7.17 -17.19 0.21
N LEU A 214 -6.62 -17.99 -0.70
CA LEU A 214 -5.45 -17.67 -1.50
C LEU A 214 -5.94 -17.11 -2.84
N PHE A 215 -5.38 -15.98 -3.25
CA PHE A 215 -5.61 -15.34 -4.53
C PHE A 215 -4.37 -15.44 -5.40
N TYR A 216 -4.56 -15.57 -6.71
CA TYR A 216 -3.48 -15.47 -7.68
C TYR A 216 -3.95 -14.84 -8.99
N ASP A 217 -3.03 -14.11 -9.63
CA ASP A 217 -3.21 -13.54 -10.96
C ASP A 217 -1.91 -13.69 -11.76
N LEU A 218 -2.01 -14.26 -12.97
CA LEU A 218 -0.83 -14.57 -13.78
C LEU A 218 -0.22 -13.34 -14.47
N ASP A 219 -0.98 -12.25 -14.58
CA ASP A 219 -0.58 -11.00 -15.22
C ASP A 219 -0.25 -9.90 -14.19
N GLY A 220 -0.45 -10.16 -12.88
CA GLY A 220 -0.11 -9.23 -11.80
C GLY A 220 -1.21 -8.21 -11.46
N GLY A 221 -2.47 -8.57 -11.74
CA GLY A 221 -3.62 -7.69 -11.56
C GLY A 221 -4.32 -7.74 -10.20
N LEU A 222 -3.76 -8.37 -9.16
CA LEU A 222 -4.41 -8.39 -7.84
C LEU A 222 -4.42 -6.99 -7.24
N ARG A 223 -5.59 -6.54 -6.80
CA ARG A 223 -5.82 -5.26 -6.13
C ARG A 223 -6.78 -5.50 -4.98
N ILE A 224 -6.56 -4.85 -3.84
CA ILE A 224 -7.48 -4.98 -2.71
C ILE A 224 -8.73 -4.16 -3.04
N ASP A 225 -9.87 -4.82 -3.16
CA ASP A 225 -11.17 -4.18 -3.21
C ASP A 225 -11.95 -4.42 -1.89
N ARG A 226 -13.17 -3.88 -1.81
CA ARG A 226 -14.02 -3.98 -0.60
C ARG A 226 -14.32 -5.42 -0.19
N GLU A 227 -14.49 -6.31 -1.15
CA GLU A 227 -15.04 -7.65 -0.92
C GLU A 227 -14.02 -8.76 -1.17
N THR A 228 -12.96 -8.50 -1.94
CA THR A 228 -11.99 -9.48 -2.42
C THR A 228 -10.72 -8.82 -2.98
N LEU A 229 -9.86 -9.61 -3.63
CA LEU A 229 -8.58 -9.16 -4.21
C LEU A 229 -8.56 -9.22 -5.76
N GLY A 230 -9.71 -9.47 -6.39
CA GLY A 230 -9.79 -9.84 -7.80
C GLY A 230 -9.11 -11.19 -8.11
N GLY A 231 -8.81 -11.46 -9.38
CA GLY A 231 -8.05 -12.65 -9.81
C GLY A 231 -8.75 -13.99 -9.64
N GLN A 232 -7.97 -15.07 -9.55
CA GLN A 232 -8.44 -16.43 -9.25
C GLN A 232 -8.33 -16.71 -7.75
N GLU A 233 -9.29 -17.44 -7.18
CA GLU A 233 -9.35 -17.75 -5.76
C GLU A 233 -9.30 -19.26 -5.45
N ILE A 234 -8.66 -19.60 -4.33
CA ILE A 234 -8.61 -20.94 -3.74
C ILE A 234 -9.01 -20.82 -2.27
N ALA A 235 -10.04 -21.56 -1.86
CA ALA A 235 -10.46 -21.57 -0.47
C ALA A 235 -9.42 -22.26 0.42
N LEU A 236 -9.17 -21.69 1.59
CA LEU A 236 -8.26 -22.25 2.59
C LEU A 236 -9.04 -22.66 3.84
N SER A 237 -8.67 -23.80 4.42
CA SER A 237 -9.20 -24.22 5.73
C SER A 237 -8.19 -23.99 6.84
N LEU A 238 -8.67 -23.53 8.00
CA LEU A 238 -7.83 -23.40 9.19
C LEU A 238 -7.61 -24.79 9.82
N ASP A 239 -6.35 -25.19 10.00
CA ASP A 239 -6.00 -26.33 10.84
C ASP A 239 -5.80 -25.86 12.28
N GLU A 240 -6.76 -26.19 13.14
CA GLU A 240 -6.74 -25.82 14.56
C GLU A 240 -5.58 -26.46 15.34
N SER A 241 -4.93 -27.48 14.77
CA SER A 241 -3.73 -28.09 15.35
C SER A 241 -2.49 -27.20 15.22
N GLY A 242 -2.56 -26.16 14.37
CA GLY A 242 -1.46 -25.27 14.05
C GLY A 242 -0.45 -25.87 13.07
N LEU A 243 0.73 -25.25 12.98
CA LEU A 243 1.75 -25.68 12.02
C LEU A 243 2.31 -27.07 12.37
N PRO A 244 2.51 -27.96 11.36
CA PRO A 244 3.16 -29.24 11.54
C PRO A 244 4.56 -29.14 12.17
N ALA A 245 4.95 -30.16 12.94
CA ALA A 245 6.20 -30.16 13.70
C ALA A 245 7.46 -30.12 12.81
N ASP A 246 7.41 -30.74 11.63
CA ASP A 246 8.45 -30.70 10.60
C ASP A 246 8.57 -29.31 9.97
N VAL A 247 7.44 -28.63 9.70
CA VAL A 247 7.41 -27.22 9.28
C VAL A 247 8.06 -26.34 10.34
N LEU A 248 7.70 -26.48 11.62
CA LEU A 248 8.29 -25.70 12.71
C LEU A 248 9.77 -26.02 12.96
N ALA A 249 10.21 -27.25 12.69
CA ALA A 249 11.62 -27.61 12.73
C ALA A 249 12.42 -26.88 11.64
N LYS A 250 11.84 -26.74 10.44
CA LYS A 250 12.44 -26.01 9.31
C LYS A 250 12.35 -24.48 9.48
N PHE A 251 11.24 -23.99 10.03
CA PHE A 251 10.95 -22.56 10.20
C PHE A 251 10.56 -22.21 11.66
N PRO A 252 11.50 -22.26 12.63
CA PRO A 252 11.18 -22.04 14.05
C PRO A 252 10.61 -20.66 14.36
N HIS A 253 10.95 -19.66 13.56
CA HIS A 253 10.47 -18.28 13.69
C HIS A 253 8.97 -18.13 13.39
N LEU A 254 8.33 -19.13 12.77
CA LEU A 254 6.89 -19.12 12.47
C LEU A 254 6.04 -19.67 13.64
N GLN A 255 6.65 -19.93 14.79
CA GLN A 255 5.92 -20.37 15.97
C GLN A 255 4.84 -19.33 16.36
N GLY A 256 3.59 -19.80 16.51
CA GLY A 256 2.44 -18.95 16.84
C GLY A 256 1.61 -18.50 15.63
N GLN A 257 2.08 -18.72 14.40
CA GLN A 257 1.27 -18.56 13.20
C GLN A 257 0.15 -19.62 13.14
N GLN A 258 -0.94 -19.30 12.44
CA GLN A 258 -1.95 -20.31 12.11
C GLN A 258 -1.50 -21.14 10.89
N ALA A 259 -2.07 -22.33 10.74
CA ALA A 259 -1.87 -23.17 9.56
C ALA A 259 -3.12 -23.15 8.69
N LEU A 260 -2.99 -22.58 7.50
CA LEU A 260 -4.03 -22.54 6.48
C LEU A 260 -3.72 -23.63 5.44
N ARG A 261 -4.72 -24.45 5.12
CA ARG A 261 -4.58 -25.64 4.28
C ARG A 261 -5.29 -25.47 2.96
N LEU A 262 -4.61 -25.86 1.87
CA LEU A 262 -5.24 -25.99 0.56
C LEU A 262 -5.96 -27.34 0.47
N GLY A 263 -7.11 -27.37 -0.21
CA GLY A 263 -7.83 -28.61 -0.51
C GLY A 263 -7.03 -29.51 -1.45
N ALA A 264 -7.22 -30.84 -1.32
CA ALA A 264 -6.51 -31.81 -2.16
C ALA A 264 -6.76 -31.61 -3.67
N ASP A 265 -7.97 -31.19 -4.04
CA ASP A 265 -8.34 -30.92 -5.43
C ASP A 265 -7.66 -29.65 -5.99
N ASP A 266 -7.34 -28.70 -5.11
CA ASP A 266 -6.69 -27.43 -5.48
C ASP A 266 -5.17 -27.53 -5.60
N LEU A 267 -4.55 -28.63 -5.14
CA LEU A 267 -3.09 -28.82 -5.22
C LEU A 267 -2.56 -28.80 -6.66
N SER A 268 -3.41 -29.10 -7.63
CA SER A 268 -3.08 -28.98 -9.05
C SER A 268 -2.85 -27.52 -9.50
N ASN A 269 -3.46 -26.55 -8.82
CA ASN A 269 -3.35 -25.13 -9.11
C ASN A 269 -2.12 -24.47 -8.48
N VAL A 270 -1.47 -25.11 -7.49
CA VAL A 270 -0.32 -24.52 -6.77
C VAL A 270 0.82 -24.15 -7.71
N ARG A 271 1.17 -25.05 -8.64
CA ARG A 271 2.23 -24.80 -9.63
C ARG A 271 1.85 -23.75 -10.68
N ILE A 272 0.56 -23.43 -10.81
CA ILE A 272 0.04 -22.37 -11.67
C ILE A 272 0.14 -21.05 -10.92
N ALA A 273 -0.42 -20.97 -9.71
CA ALA A 273 -0.39 -19.79 -8.85
C ALA A 273 1.03 -19.27 -8.62
N LEU A 274 2.00 -20.16 -8.35
CA LEU A 274 3.42 -19.80 -8.13
C LEU A 274 4.14 -19.13 -9.32
N LYS A 275 3.47 -19.00 -10.47
CA LYS A 275 4.01 -18.29 -11.65
C LYS A 275 3.49 -16.86 -11.78
N GLY A 276 2.53 -16.45 -10.95
CA GLY A 276 1.92 -15.13 -10.97
C GLY A 276 2.11 -14.38 -9.66
N GLN A 277 1.41 -13.25 -9.54
CA GLN A 277 1.21 -12.55 -8.28
C GLN A 277 0.28 -13.38 -7.39
N ILE A 278 0.56 -13.39 -6.08
CA ILE A 278 -0.17 -14.20 -5.10
C ILE A 278 -0.39 -13.39 -3.82
N ALA A 279 -1.55 -13.59 -3.20
CA ALA A 279 -1.92 -12.95 -1.94
C ALA A 279 -2.84 -13.86 -1.13
N VAL A 280 -2.87 -13.70 0.19
CA VAL A 280 -3.89 -14.32 1.04
C VAL A 280 -4.77 -13.24 1.66
N ALA A 281 -6.03 -13.60 1.86
CA ALA A 281 -7.01 -12.72 2.44
C ALA A 281 -7.86 -13.45 3.48
N ALA A 282 -8.30 -12.69 4.48
CA ALA A 282 -9.15 -13.16 5.57
C ALA A 282 -10.46 -12.36 5.58
N PHE A 283 -11.56 -13.04 5.90
CA PHE A 283 -12.91 -12.48 5.86
C PHE A 283 -13.67 -12.77 7.16
N ASN A 284 -14.55 -11.85 7.55
CA ASN A 284 -15.43 -12.00 8.71
C ASN A 284 -16.72 -12.78 8.39
N GLU A 285 -17.61 -12.95 9.39
CA GLU A 285 -18.88 -13.68 9.23
C GLU A 285 -19.84 -13.06 8.20
N ALA A 286 -19.72 -11.75 7.94
CA ALA A 286 -20.50 -11.05 6.93
C ALA A 286 -19.91 -11.22 5.51
N GLY A 287 -18.76 -11.88 5.38
CA GLY A 287 -18.03 -12.03 4.13
C GLY A 287 -17.21 -10.80 3.74
N SER A 288 -17.07 -9.80 4.62
CA SER A 288 -16.24 -8.63 4.35
C SER A 288 -14.77 -8.92 4.61
N LEU A 289 -13.90 -8.37 3.76
CA LEU A 289 -12.46 -8.45 3.91
C LEU A 289 -12.02 -7.78 5.22
N VAL A 290 -11.18 -8.47 6.00
CA VAL A 290 -10.63 -7.94 7.25
C VAL A 290 -9.10 -7.86 7.29
N ASP A 291 -8.41 -8.59 6.43
CA ASP A 291 -6.97 -8.45 6.22
C ASP A 291 -6.55 -9.11 4.90
N ALA A 292 -5.47 -8.62 4.31
CA ALA A 292 -4.86 -9.16 3.11
C ALA A 292 -3.34 -8.89 3.10
N THR A 293 -2.56 -9.82 2.54
CA THR A 293 -1.10 -9.67 2.42
C THR A 293 -0.51 -10.56 1.34
N SER A 294 0.64 -10.19 0.79
CA SER A 294 1.44 -11.05 -0.09
C SER A 294 2.15 -12.17 0.67
N LEU A 295 2.64 -13.18 -0.06
CA LEU A 295 3.27 -14.37 0.52
C LEU A 295 4.76 -14.48 0.21
N GLN A 296 5.53 -14.92 1.21
CA GLN A 296 6.89 -15.43 1.03
C GLN A 296 6.82 -16.92 0.61
N ILE A 297 7.41 -17.26 -0.53
CA ILE A 297 7.32 -18.60 -1.15
C ILE A 297 8.54 -19.54 -1.09
N PRO A 298 9.70 -19.24 -0.44
CA PRO A 298 10.82 -20.19 -0.43
C PRO A 298 10.45 -21.60 0.07
N GLY A 299 9.55 -21.71 1.06
CA GLY A 299 9.18 -23.00 1.65
C GLY A 299 8.45 -23.93 0.67
N VAL A 300 7.42 -23.43 0.00
CA VAL A 300 6.68 -24.19 -1.01
C VAL A 300 7.53 -24.49 -2.25
N LEU A 301 8.48 -23.61 -2.59
CA LEU A 301 9.42 -23.86 -3.69
C LEU A 301 10.35 -25.03 -3.35
N ASP A 302 10.91 -25.07 -2.15
CA ASP A 302 11.71 -26.22 -1.70
C ASP A 302 10.89 -27.51 -1.73
N ASP A 303 9.67 -27.49 -1.19
CA ASP A 303 8.81 -28.68 -1.12
C ASP A 303 8.46 -29.26 -2.51
N LEU A 304 8.21 -28.39 -3.49
CA LEU A 304 7.75 -28.78 -4.82
C LEU A 304 8.85 -28.94 -5.88
N TYR A 305 10.00 -28.33 -5.69
CA TYR A 305 11.03 -28.16 -6.72
C TYR A 305 12.46 -28.42 -6.22
N THR A 306 12.65 -29.06 -5.06
CA THR A 306 13.98 -29.58 -4.68
C THR A 306 14.56 -30.39 -5.82
N TYR A 307 15.77 -30.03 -6.26
CA TYR A 307 16.43 -30.60 -7.43
C TYR A 307 17.89 -30.94 -7.11
N ASP A 308 18.18 -32.25 -7.06
CA ASP A 308 19.52 -32.78 -6.78
C ASP A 308 20.32 -33.12 -8.05
N GLY A 309 19.79 -32.78 -9.23
CA GLY A 309 20.44 -33.05 -10.51
C GLY A 309 21.56 -32.05 -10.84
N ALA A 310 22.28 -32.30 -11.93
CA ALA A 310 23.30 -31.39 -12.42
C ALA A 310 22.64 -30.10 -12.96
N LEU A 311 23.10 -28.95 -12.47
CA LEU A 311 22.74 -27.64 -13.00
C LEU A 311 23.83 -27.13 -13.96
N GLY A 312 23.43 -26.31 -14.93
CA GLY A 312 24.34 -25.76 -15.93
C GLY A 312 24.59 -26.69 -17.11
N VAL A 313 25.70 -26.46 -17.81
CA VAL A 313 26.01 -27.20 -19.04
C VAL A 313 26.64 -28.55 -18.70
N VAL A 314 26.00 -29.63 -19.13
CA VAL A 314 26.57 -30.98 -19.13
C VAL A 314 27.07 -31.29 -20.55
N TRP A 315 28.36 -31.59 -20.67
CA TRP A 315 29.01 -31.97 -21.92
C TRP A 315 29.36 -33.46 -21.86
N ASP A 316 28.64 -34.28 -22.63
CA ASP A 316 29.03 -35.65 -22.98
C ASP A 316 29.76 -35.56 -24.32
N GLY A 317 31.09 -35.58 -24.30
CA GLY A 317 31.89 -35.44 -25.52
C GLY A 317 31.79 -36.66 -26.44
N ASP A 318 32.01 -36.42 -27.73
CA ASP A 318 32.58 -37.39 -28.68
C ASP A 318 34.07 -37.08 -28.89
#